data_AF-A0A6L7W6E8-F1
#
_entry.id   AF-A0A6L7W6E8-F1
#
_cell.length_a   1.000
_cell.length_b   1.000
_cell.length_c   1.000
_cell.angle_alpha   90.00
_cell.angle_beta   90.00
_cell.angle_gamma   90.00
#
_symmetry.space_group_name_H-M   'P 1'
#
loop_
_entity.id
_entity.type
_entity.pdbx_description
1 polymer ?
#
loop_
_entity_poly.entity_id
_entity_poly.type
_entity_poly.pdbx_seq_one_letter_code
_entity_poly.pdbx_strand_id
1 'polypeptide(L)'
;MGDIPFNEGTQIYQIFQILSDGEWHCGKHELPGTQPAKPIQIIRQNGYEVENGSFFCQTCGYKTVHRRLVSTIPTGDVVVRSALPERLKRRVKSLYNNIEAVTQRKYQSAQLEVDHRFPQVRWSSPEGMNDPDMPDAEIFEKFQLLIRQNNLWKSRYCENCVQTGKRGTFIGIEYFYQGGPTWPEYIAPDDERGCHGCFWYNPDKWRQSLNEFIARNQ
;
A
#
# COMPACT_ATOMS: atom_id res chain seq x y z
N MET A 1 2.69 26.54 -18.13
CA MET A 1 2.46 25.88 -16.84
C MET A 1 1.25 25.01 -17.03
N GLY A 2 1.41 23.69 -16.97
CA GLY A 2 0.25 22.78 -16.99
C GLY A 2 -0.53 22.93 -15.69
N ASP A 3 -1.85 22.77 -15.76
CA ASP A 3 -2.70 22.80 -14.58
C ASP A 3 -2.23 21.74 -13.57
N ILE A 4 -2.03 22.16 -12.32
CA ILE A 4 -1.65 21.25 -11.24
C ILE A 4 -2.90 20.43 -10.87
N PRO A 5 -2.84 19.09 -10.89
CA PRO A 5 -4.03 18.22 -10.74
C PRO A 5 -4.51 18.08 -9.28
N PHE A 6 -4.01 18.91 -8.37
CA PHE A 6 -4.28 18.83 -6.93
C PHE A 6 -4.93 20.11 -6.44
N ASN A 7 -5.78 20.01 -5.42
CA ASN A 7 -6.47 21.17 -4.86
C ASN A 7 -5.46 22.17 -4.26
N GLU A 8 -5.56 23.43 -4.68
CA GLU A 8 -4.76 24.53 -4.17
C GLU A 8 -4.82 24.62 -2.63
N GLY A 9 -3.69 24.97 -2.01
CA GLY A 9 -3.58 25.09 -0.56
C GLY A 9 -3.38 23.77 0.19
N THR A 10 -3.46 22.61 -0.48
CA THR A 10 -3.12 21.32 0.14
C THR A 10 -1.60 21.09 0.20
N GLN A 11 -1.14 20.27 1.16
CA GLN A 11 0.27 19.87 1.24
C GLN A 11 0.76 19.18 -0.06
N ILE A 12 -0.12 18.40 -0.70
CA ILE A 12 0.19 17.68 -1.94
C ILE A 12 0.39 18.67 -3.09
N TYR A 13 -0.47 19.68 -3.19
CA TYR A 13 -0.33 20.75 -4.17
C TYR A 13 1.01 21.47 -4.03
N GLN A 14 1.37 21.87 -2.81
CA GLN A 14 2.65 22.55 -2.55
C GLN A 14 3.85 21.67 -2.90
N ILE A 15 3.82 20.39 -2.50
CA ILE A 15 4.89 19.44 -2.84
C ILE A 15 5.00 19.28 -4.36
N PHE A 16 3.88 19.11 -5.07
CA PHE A 16 3.90 18.97 -6.52
C PHE A 16 4.46 20.23 -7.20
N GLN A 17 4.04 21.40 -6.75
CA GLN A 17 4.53 22.68 -7.25
C GLN A 17 6.05 22.82 -7.07
N ILE A 18 6.58 22.50 -5.88
CA ILE A 18 8.02 22.52 -5.60
C ILE A 18 8.77 21.58 -6.54
N LEU A 19 8.29 20.33 -6.68
CA LEU A 19 8.97 19.33 -7.49
C LEU A 19 8.84 19.55 -9.01
N SER A 20 7.90 20.40 -9.44
CA SER A 20 7.58 20.61 -10.86
C SER A 20 8.68 21.31 -11.68
N ASP A 21 9.69 21.85 -11.00
CA ASP A 21 10.90 22.40 -11.64
C ASP A 21 11.86 21.31 -12.16
N GLY A 22 11.68 20.05 -11.75
CA GLY A 22 12.52 18.92 -12.15
C GLY A 22 13.83 18.79 -11.38
N GLU A 23 14.07 19.65 -10.39
CA GLU A 23 15.30 19.69 -9.60
C GLU A 23 15.20 18.82 -8.33
N TRP A 24 16.35 18.52 -7.73
CA TRP A 24 16.43 17.68 -6.54
C TRP A 24 16.14 18.47 -5.26
N HIS A 25 14.98 18.22 -4.64
CA HIS A 25 14.55 18.88 -3.40
C HIS A 25 14.68 17.96 -2.19
N CYS A 26 15.27 18.48 -1.12
CA CYS A 26 15.44 17.81 0.15
C CYS A 26 14.09 17.54 0.81
N GLY A 27 13.81 16.27 1.02
CA GLY A 27 12.59 15.82 1.67
C GLY A 27 12.42 16.21 3.14
N LYS A 28 13.38 16.89 3.76
CA LYS A 28 13.30 17.28 5.18
C LYS A 28 12.97 18.74 5.40
N HIS A 29 13.53 19.65 4.58
CA HIS A 29 13.44 21.09 4.84
C HIS A 29 12.84 21.89 3.68
N GLU A 30 12.85 21.35 2.45
CA GLU A 30 12.25 22.01 1.28
C GLU A 30 10.80 21.55 1.07
N LEU A 31 10.52 20.27 1.31
CA LEU A 31 9.14 19.76 1.21
C LEU A 31 8.34 20.08 2.49
N PRO A 32 7.12 20.64 2.38
CA PRO A 32 6.31 20.97 3.54
C PRO A 32 5.89 19.72 4.32
N GLY A 33 5.88 19.86 5.65
CA GLY A 33 5.48 18.82 6.60
C GLY A 33 6.60 17.84 6.96
N THR A 34 6.42 17.13 8.07
CA THR A 34 7.45 16.21 8.61
C THR A 34 7.48 14.85 7.90
N GLN A 35 6.49 14.54 7.06
CA GLN A 35 6.28 13.23 6.43
C GLN A 35 5.81 13.35 4.96
N PRO A 36 6.67 13.80 4.03
CA PRO A 36 6.28 13.96 2.62
C PRO A 36 6.04 12.63 1.89
N ALA A 37 6.39 11.49 2.49
CA ALA A 37 6.25 10.18 1.84
C ALA A 37 4.82 9.86 1.40
N LYS A 38 3.80 10.25 2.17
CA LYS A 38 2.40 10.00 1.83
C LYS A 38 1.91 10.89 0.67
N PRO A 39 2.12 12.22 0.68
CA PRO A 39 1.89 13.06 -0.50
C PRO A 39 2.58 12.55 -1.77
N ILE A 40 3.85 12.15 -1.69
CA ILE A 40 4.62 11.63 -2.83
C ILE A 40 4.00 10.33 -3.37
N GLN A 41 3.51 9.46 -2.49
CA GLN A 41 2.76 8.27 -2.90
C GLN A 41 1.51 8.65 -3.69
N ILE A 42 0.76 9.66 -3.26
CA ILE A 42 -0.46 10.12 -3.95
C ILE A 42 -0.10 10.73 -5.32
N ILE A 43 0.98 11.50 -5.40
CA ILE A 43 1.48 12.04 -6.68
C ILE A 43 1.74 10.90 -7.67
N ARG A 44 2.44 9.85 -7.24
CA ARG A 44 2.70 8.65 -8.07
C ARG A 44 1.43 7.93 -8.51
N GLN A 45 0.44 7.83 -7.62
CA GLN A 45 -0.85 7.21 -7.94
C GLN A 45 -1.63 7.97 -9.03
N ASN A 46 -1.37 9.26 -9.19
CA ASN A 46 -1.96 10.08 -10.26
C ASN A 46 -1.14 10.03 -11.57
N GLY A 47 -0.28 9.04 -11.75
CA GLY A 47 0.47 8.80 -12.99
C GLY A 47 1.77 9.61 -13.12
N TYR A 48 2.18 10.31 -12.07
CA TYR A 48 3.41 11.12 -12.08
C TYR A 48 4.63 10.34 -11.59
N GLU A 49 5.72 10.42 -12.33
CA GLU A 49 6.97 9.80 -11.92
C GLU A 49 7.77 10.74 -11.00
N VAL A 50 8.09 10.24 -9.80
CA VAL A 50 8.92 10.95 -8.82
C VAL A 50 10.10 10.07 -8.47
N GLU A 51 11.32 10.56 -8.70
CA GLU A 51 12.54 9.87 -8.33
C GLU A 51 12.96 10.18 -6.89
N ASN A 52 13.70 9.24 -6.29
CA ASN A 52 14.34 9.44 -4.99
C ASN A 52 15.85 9.28 -5.14
N GLY A 53 16.63 10.16 -4.52
CA GLY A 53 18.08 10.04 -4.44
C GLY A 53 18.60 10.41 -3.06
N SER A 54 19.75 9.87 -2.67
CA SER A 54 20.37 10.15 -1.37
C SER A 54 21.55 11.10 -1.57
N PHE A 55 21.42 12.34 -1.10
CA PHE A 55 22.43 13.39 -1.28
C PHE A 55 22.74 14.08 0.05
N PHE A 56 23.93 14.66 0.15
CA PHE A 56 24.26 15.52 1.28
C PHE A 56 23.54 16.85 1.15
N CYS A 57 22.70 17.18 2.14
CA CYS A 57 22.00 18.46 2.16
C CYS A 57 22.82 19.48 2.95
N GLN A 58 23.18 20.61 2.33
CA GLN A 58 23.97 21.66 2.99
C GLN A 58 23.21 22.32 4.15
N THR A 59 21.90 22.53 4.01
CA THR A 59 21.05 23.11 5.06
C THR A 59 20.85 22.17 6.24
N CYS A 60 20.69 20.85 5.98
CA CYS A 60 20.49 19.87 7.05
C CYS A 60 21.81 19.44 7.70
N GLY A 61 22.93 19.47 6.96
CA GLY A 61 24.25 19.03 7.43
C GLY A 61 24.49 17.52 7.40
N TYR A 62 23.65 16.73 6.74
CA TYR A 62 23.83 15.28 6.58
C TYR A 62 23.13 14.75 5.32
N LYS A 63 23.36 13.46 5.00
CA LYS A 63 22.71 12.79 3.87
C LYS A 63 21.21 12.64 4.12
N THR A 64 20.40 13.14 3.19
CA THR A 64 18.94 13.07 3.21
C THR A 64 18.40 12.53 1.88
N VAL A 65 17.18 12.00 1.92
CA VAL A 65 16.44 11.66 0.70
C VAL A 65 15.96 12.95 0.03
N HIS A 66 16.41 13.18 -1.19
CA HIS A 66 15.91 14.21 -2.09
C HIS A 66 14.99 13.59 -3.13
N ARG A 67 14.10 14.41 -3.69
CA ARG A 67 13.09 13.99 -4.66
C ARG A 67 12.99 14.99 -5.79
N ARG A 68 12.64 14.52 -6.98
CA ARG A 68 12.35 15.36 -8.14
C ARG A 68 11.20 14.77 -8.96
N LEU A 69 10.41 15.62 -9.61
CA LEU A 69 9.43 15.18 -10.59
C LEU A 69 10.13 14.97 -11.93
N VAL A 70 9.92 13.82 -12.58
CA VAL A 70 10.55 13.54 -13.89
C VAL A 70 9.82 14.29 -15.01
N SER A 71 8.51 14.43 -14.90
CA SER A 71 7.66 15.10 -15.89
C SER A 71 6.44 15.74 -15.23
N THR A 72 6.08 16.94 -15.68
CA THR A 72 4.83 17.63 -15.31
C THR A 72 3.61 17.09 -16.06
N ILE A 73 3.82 16.16 -17.00
CA ILE A 73 2.80 15.38 -17.68
C ILE A 73 2.84 13.95 -17.10
N PRO A 74 1.69 13.34 -16.77
CA PRO A 74 1.65 11.95 -16.33
C PRO A 74 2.27 11.04 -17.39
N THR A 75 3.28 10.25 -16.99
CA THR A 75 3.97 9.29 -17.87
C THR A 75 3.61 7.84 -17.53
N GLY A 76 2.98 7.59 -16.38
CA GLY A 76 2.54 6.28 -15.93
C GLY A 76 1.03 6.12 -15.91
N ASP A 77 0.57 4.87 -15.80
CA ASP A 77 -0.85 4.55 -15.62
C ASP A 77 -1.39 5.16 -14.31
N VAL A 78 -2.60 5.71 -14.37
CA VAL A 78 -3.29 6.26 -13.21
C VAL A 78 -3.83 5.10 -12.38
N VAL A 79 -3.22 4.84 -11.23
CA VAL A 79 -3.60 3.77 -10.30
C VAL A 79 -4.13 4.39 -9.00
N VAL A 80 -5.24 5.11 -9.12
CA VAL A 80 -5.86 5.81 -8.00
C VAL A 80 -6.76 4.84 -7.22
N ARG A 81 -6.59 4.85 -5.88
CA ARG A 81 -7.50 4.19 -4.96
C ARG A 81 -8.72 5.07 -4.75
N SER A 82 -9.90 4.53 -5.00
CA SER A 82 -11.15 5.20 -4.70
C SER A 82 -11.28 5.35 -3.18
N ALA A 83 -11.66 6.53 -2.72
CA ALA A 83 -11.91 6.74 -1.29
C ALA A 83 -13.04 5.80 -0.84
N LEU A 84 -12.74 4.88 0.08
CA LEU A 84 -13.75 3.95 0.59
C LEU A 84 -14.88 4.73 1.26
N PRO A 85 -16.16 4.49 0.89
CA PRO A 85 -17.29 5.12 1.54
C PRO A 85 -17.32 4.83 3.05
N GLU A 86 -17.69 5.81 3.86
CA GLU A 86 -17.68 5.65 5.32
C GLU A 86 -18.72 4.60 5.80
N ARG A 87 -19.81 4.43 5.04
CA ARG A 87 -20.77 3.34 5.26
C ARG A 87 -20.11 1.96 5.06
N LEU A 88 -19.34 1.80 3.99
CA LEU A 88 -18.61 0.56 3.72
C LEU A 88 -17.57 0.29 4.81
N LYS A 89 -16.76 1.29 5.19
CA LYS A 89 -15.76 1.10 6.25
C LYS A 89 -16.36 0.64 7.57
N ARG A 90 -17.49 1.24 7.98
CA ARG A 90 -18.22 0.83 9.19
C ARG A 90 -18.75 -0.60 9.07
N ARG A 91 -19.30 -0.96 7.92
CA ARG A 91 -19.79 -2.32 7.64
C ARG A 91 -18.67 -3.36 7.69
N VAL A 92 -17.54 -3.11 7.02
CA VAL A 92 -16.36 -3.99 7.09
C VAL A 92 -15.94 -4.17 8.55
N LYS A 93 -15.75 -3.08 9.30
CA LYS A 93 -15.36 -3.15 10.72
C LYS A 93 -16.33 -3.96 11.58
N SER A 94 -17.63 -3.85 11.32
CA SER A 94 -18.67 -4.62 12.00
C SER A 94 -18.61 -6.11 11.66
N LEU A 95 -18.47 -6.46 10.37
CA LEU A 95 -18.41 -7.86 9.91
C LEU A 95 -17.22 -8.61 10.50
N TYR A 96 -16.08 -7.94 10.63
CA TYR A 96 -14.89 -8.48 11.29
C TYR A 96 -14.91 -8.34 12.82
N ASN A 97 -15.99 -7.82 13.42
CA ASN A 97 -16.12 -7.59 14.87
C ASN A 97 -14.95 -6.77 15.47
N ASN A 98 -14.36 -5.87 14.69
CA ASN A 98 -13.14 -5.12 15.02
C ASN A 98 -11.94 -6.01 15.41
N ILE A 99 -11.88 -7.24 14.91
CA ILE A 99 -10.75 -8.16 15.09
C ILE A 99 -9.73 -7.87 13.99
N GLU A 100 -8.49 -7.64 14.40
CA GLU A 100 -7.39 -7.35 13.48
C GLU A 100 -6.76 -8.62 12.93
N ALA A 101 -6.49 -8.66 11.62
CA ALA A 101 -6.16 -9.89 10.90
C ALA A 101 -4.85 -10.55 11.39
N VAL A 102 -3.82 -9.76 11.70
CA VAL A 102 -2.49 -10.27 12.10
C VAL A 102 -2.48 -10.80 13.54
N THR A 103 -2.93 -9.99 14.48
CA THR A 103 -2.82 -10.24 15.94
C THR A 103 -4.03 -10.93 16.53
N GLN A 104 -5.17 -10.99 15.82
CA GLN A 104 -6.44 -11.54 16.28
C GLN A 104 -7.01 -10.86 17.53
N ARG A 105 -6.48 -9.69 17.89
CA ARG A 105 -7.01 -8.90 18.99
C ARG A 105 -8.16 -8.05 18.49
N LYS A 106 -9.15 -7.86 19.35
CA LYS A 106 -10.19 -6.85 19.16
C LYS A 106 -9.64 -5.48 19.54
N TYR A 107 -9.80 -4.50 18.65
CA TYR A 107 -9.39 -3.11 18.87
C TYR A 107 -10.57 -2.15 18.86
N GLN A 108 -10.32 -0.90 19.25
CA GLN A 108 -11.27 0.17 19.01
C GLN A 108 -11.34 0.46 17.51
N SER A 109 -12.55 0.76 17.00
CA SER A 109 -12.79 1.04 15.58
C SER A 109 -11.84 2.11 15.02
N ALA A 110 -11.52 3.15 15.80
CA ALA A 110 -10.62 4.23 15.38
C ALA A 110 -9.16 3.79 15.17
N GLN A 111 -8.73 2.67 15.75
CA GLN A 111 -7.38 2.13 15.60
C GLN A 111 -7.23 1.23 14.38
N LEU A 112 -8.36 0.88 13.73
CA LEU A 112 -8.42 -0.06 12.62
C LEU A 112 -8.57 0.67 11.29
N GLU A 113 -7.73 0.28 10.34
CA GLU A 113 -7.77 0.69 8.95
C GLU A 113 -8.38 -0.45 8.12
N VAL A 114 -9.27 -0.09 7.20
CA VAL A 114 -9.80 -1.03 6.19
C VAL A 114 -8.85 -0.98 5.02
N ASP A 115 -8.15 -2.09 4.78
CA ASP A 115 -7.24 -2.22 3.65
C ASP A 115 -7.69 -3.34 2.71
N HIS A 116 -7.30 -3.25 1.45
CA HIS A 116 -7.55 -4.32 0.49
C HIS A 116 -6.76 -5.57 0.84
N ARG A 117 -7.15 -6.74 0.35
CA ARG A 117 -6.28 -7.91 0.34
C ARG A 117 -5.23 -7.77 -0.74
N PHE A 118 -5.67 -7.55 -1.98
CA PHE A 118 -4.79 -7.27 -3.10
C PHE A 118 -4.09 -5.91 -2.94
N PRO A 119 -2.75 -5.86 -2.82
CA PRO A 119 -2.04 -4.62 -2.53
C PRO A 119 -2.03 -3.67 -3.73
N GLN A 120 -2.30 -2.39 -3.47
CA GLN A 120 -2.37 -1.35 -4.51
C GLN A 120 -1.10 -1.25 -5.38
N VAL A 121 0.07 -1.57 -4.82
CA VAL A 121 1.35 -1.56 -5.57
C VAL A 121 1.37 -2.57 -6.73
N ARG A 122 0.38 -3.47 -6.83
CA ARG A 122 0.21 -4.43 -7.92
C ARG A 122 -0.97 -4.12 -8.84
N TRP A 123 -1.71 -3.05 -8.61
CA TRP A 123 -2.83 -2.72 -9.50
C TRP A 123 -2.30 -2.14 -10.82
N SER A 124 -2.81 -2.65 -11.94
CA SER A 124 -2.55 -2.12 -13.29
C SER A 124 -3.67 -1.23 -13.82
N SER A 125 -4.79 -1.16 -13.09
CA SER A 125 -5.94 -0.34 -13.44
C SER A 125 -6.47 0.40 -12.22
N PRO A 126 -7.17 1.54 -12.42
CA PRO A 126 -7.88 2.21 -11.34
C PRO A 126 -8.84 1.26 -10.65
N GLU A 127 -9.02 1.49 -9.36
CA GLU A 127 -9.99 0.75 -8.58
C GLU A 127 -11.41 1.02 -9.07
N GLY A 128 -12.20 -0.05 -9.27
CA GLY A 128 -13.63 0.06 -9.51
C GLY A 128 -14.39 0.71 -8.33
N MET A 129 -15.67 1.01 -8.55
CA MET A 129 -16.49 1.58 -7.49
C MET A 129 -16.69 0.58 -6.34
N ASN A 130 -16.40 1.00 -5.11
CA ASN A 130 -16.65 0.20 -3.92
C ASN A 130 -18.07 0.43 -3.41
N ASP A 131 -19.00 -0.39 -3.89
CA ASP A 131 -20.40 -0.35 -3.49
C ASP A 131 -20.55 -0.64 -1.98
N PRO A 132 -21.09 0.29 -1.16
CA PRO A 132 -21.39 0.04 0.25
C PRO A 132 -22.34 -1.14 0.50
N ASP A 133 -23.12 -1.53 -0.50
CA ASP A 133 -24.12 -2.59 -0.47
C ASP A 133 -23.63 -3.91 -1.11
N MET A 134 -22.34 -4.02 -1.47
CA MET A 134 -21.75 -5.27 -1.99
C MET A 134 -21.97 -6.46 -1.04
N PRO A 135 -22.05 -7.72 -1.51
CA PRO A 135 -22.28 -8.87 -0.64
C PRO A 135 -21.21 -9.03 0.45
N ASP A 136 -21.59 -9.57 1.62
CA ASP A 136 -20.63 -9.80 2.72
C ASP A 136 -19.47 -10.73 2.30
N ALA A 137 -19.75 -11.72 1.46
CA ALA A 137 -18.73 -12.61 0.90
C ALA A 137 -17.66 -11.82 0.12
N GLU A 138 -18.10 -10.88 -0.73
CA GLU A 138 -17.19 -10.01 -1.48
C GLU A 138 -16.38 -9.11 -0.55
N ILE A 139 -16.96 -8.65 0.57
CA ILE A 139 -16.22 -7.91 1.59
C ILE A 139 -15.08 -8.76 2.19
N PHE A 140 -15.36 -10.02 2.53
CA PHE A 140 -14.36 -10.92 3.11
C PHE A 140 -13.23 -11.27 2.14
N GLU A 141 -13.53 -11.29 0.84
CA GLU A 141 -12.56 -11.48 -0.24
C GLU A 141 -11.72 -10.23 -0.48
N LYS A 142 -12.36 -9.05 -0.54
CA LYS A 142 -11.67 -7.80 -0.91
C LYS A 142 -10.90 -7.15 0.21
N PHE A 143 -11.38 -7.22 1.45
CA PHE A 143 -10.87 -6.38 2.53
C PHE A 143 -10.25 -7.17 3.69
N GLN A 144 -9.51 -6.46 4.52
CA GLN A 144 -9.00 -6.93 5.81
C GLN A 144 -8.88 -5.74 6.77
N LEU A 145 -8.92 -6.02 8.07
CA LEU A 145 -8.66 -5.02 9.11
C LEU A 145 -7.22 -5.10 9.60
N LEU A 146 -6.53 -3.97 9.56
CA LEU A 146 -5.17 -3.83 10.05
C LEU A 146 -5.07 -2.61 10.97
N ILE A 147 -4.26 -2.68 12.02
CA ILE A 147 -3.79 -1.47 12.68
C ILE A 147 -2.76 -0.77 11.79
N ARG A 148 -2.58 0.54 11.99
CA ARG A 148 -1.64 1.38 11.21
C ARG A 148 -0.26 0.75 11.03
N GLN A 149 0.31 0.16 12.09
CA GLN A 149 1.62 -0.47 12.05
C GLN A 149 1.66 -1.69 11.12
N ASN A 150 0.65 -2.55 11.18
CA ASN A 150 0.58 -3.75 10.35
C ASN A 150 0.24 -3.41 8.89
N ASN A 151 -0.57 -2.37 8.67
CA ASN A 151 -0.83 -1.84 7.33
C ASN A 151 0.46 -1.29 6.68
N LEU A 152 1.30 -0.60 7.47
CA LEU A 152 2.61 -0.17 7.03
C LEU A 152 3.52 -1.37 6.70
N TRP A 153 3.55 -2.40 7.54
CA TRP A 153 4.33 -3.61 7.27
C TRP A 153 3.88 -4.31 5.99
N LYS A 154 2.57 -4.52 5.82
CA LYS A 154 1.99 -5.04 4.58
C LYS A 154 2.51 -4.26 3.37
N SER A 155 2.42 -2.94 3.41
CA SER A 155 2.89 -2.07 2.33
C SER A 155 4.36 -2.33 2.00
N ARG A 156 5.25 -2.38 3.01
CA ARG A 156 6.68 -2.64 2.82
C ARG A 156 6.99 -4.01 2.24
N TYR A 157 6.30 -5.06 2.73
CA TYR A 157 6.48 -6.40 2.19
C TYR A 157 5.98 -6.52 0.75
N CYS A 158 4.85 -5.88 0.42
CA CYS A 158 4.32 -5.86 -0.94
C CYS A 158 5.23 -5.08 -1.90
N GLU A 159 5.73 -3.91 -1.49
CA GLU A 159 6.71 -3.11 -2.25
C GLU A 159 7.98 -3.93 -2.53
N ASN A 160 8.55 -4.56 -1.50
CA ASN A 160 9.73 -5.41 -1.65
C ASN A 160 9.47 -6.61 -2.57
N CYS A 161 8.27 -7.21 -2.50
CA CYS A 161 7.89 -8.32 -3.36
C CYS A 161 7.79 -7.91 -4.83
N VAL A 162 7.29 -6.71 -5.13
CA VAL A 162 7.28 -6.16 -6.50
C VAL A 162 8.72 -5.92 -6.98
N GLN A 163 9.60 -5.40 -6.14
CA GLN A 163 10.98 -5.07 -6.52
C GLN A 163 11.88 -6.29 -6.69
N THR A 164 11.72 -7.32 -5.85
CA THR A 164 12.68 -8.44 -5.75
C THR A 164 12.11 -9.77 -6.21
N GLY A 165 10.79 -9.86 -6.44
CA GLY A 165 10.08 -11.12 -6.63
C GLY A 165 9.94 -11.97 -5.36
N LYS A 166 10.57 -11.60 -4.23
CA LYS A 166 10.49 -12.37 -2.98
C LYS A 166 9.18 -12.09 -2.25
N ARG A 167 8.35 -13.11 -2.08
CA ARG A 167 7.04 -13.01 -1.42
C ARG A 167 7.22 -12.80 0.08
N GLY A 168 6.30 -12.03 0.67
CA GLY A 168 6.42 -11.60 2.06
C GLY A 168 6.15 -12.74 3.05
N THR A 169 6.95 -12.77 4.10
CA THR A 169 6.81 -13.70 5.24
C THR A 169 6.41 -12.93 6.50
N PHE A 170 6.09 -13.66 7.56
CA PHE A 170 5.80 -13.09 8.87
C PHE A 170 6.67 -13.75 9.93
N ILE A 171 7.35 -12.94 10.74
CA ILE A 171 8.20 -13.36 11.86
C ILE A 171 9.19 -14.51 11.55
N GLY A 172 9.69 -14.56 10.30
CA GLY A 172 10.64 -15.58 9.85
C GLY A 172 10.03 -16.91 9.43
N ILE A 173 8.70 -17.04 9.37
CA ILE A 173 8.01 -18.26 8.93
C ILE A 173 7.88 -18.24 7.41
N GLU A 174 8.58 -19.16 6.73
CA GLU A 174 8.52 -19.38 5.28
C GLU A 174 7.40 -20.36 4.90
N TYR A 175 6.16 -20.01 5.24
CA TYR A 175 4.98 -20.82 4.91
C TYR A 175 4.13 -20.14 3.85
N PHE A 176 3.70 -20.90 2.84
CA PHE A 176 2.79 -20.46 1.79
C PHE A 176 1.78 -21.57 1.50
N TYR A 177 0.49 -21.33 1.74
CA TYR A 177 -0.55 -22.32 1.43
C TYR A 177 -0.79 -22.51 -0.07
N GLN A 178 -0.24 -21.60 -0.89
CA GLN A 178 -0.25 -21.66 -2.34
C GLN A 178 0.99 -20.95 -2.90
N GLY A 179 1.58 -21.51 -3.95
CA GLY A 179 2.83 -21.03 -4.54
C GLY A 179 4.04 -21.31 -3.63
N GLY A 180 5.04 -20.43 -3.68
CA GLY A 180 6.27 -20.57 -2.90
C GLY A 180 6.85 -19.24 -2.42
N PRO A 181 8.15 -19.17 -2.09
CA PRO A 181 8.79 -17.95 -1.57
C PRO A 181 9.02 -16.87 -2.63
N THR A 182 8.88 -17.19 -3.92
CA THR A 182 9.05 -16.27 -5.04
C THR A 182 7.76 -16.09 -5.82
N TRP A 183 7.62 -14.94 -6.47
CA TRP A 183 6.52 -14.67 -7.39
C TRP A 183 6.56 -15.70 -8.53
N PRO A 184 5.44 -16.40 -8.82
CA PRO A 184 5.44 -17.40 -9.88
C PRO A 184 5.66 -16.76 -11.26
N GLU A 185 6.61 -17.26 -12.03
CA GLU A 185 6.99 -16.70 -13.34
C GLU A 185 5.85 -16.69 -14.37
N TYR A 186 4.91 -17.63 -14.25
CA TYR A 186 3.75 -17.75 -15.15
C TYR A 186 2.58 -16.83 -14.77
N ILE A 187 2.69 -16.05 -13.68
CA ILE A 187 1.66 -15.11 -13.22
C ILE A 187 2.12 -13.68 -13.51
N ALA A 188 1.28 -12.91 -14.20
CA ALA A 188 1.56 -11.51 -14.51
C ALA A 188 1.77 -10.68 -13.22
N PRO A 189 2.64 -9.64 -13.20
CA PRO A 189 2.98 -8.89 -11.98
C PRO A 189 1.78 -8.25 -11.26
N ASP A 190 0.72 -7.94 -12.01
CA ASP A 190 -0.51 -7.29 -11.60
C ASP A 190 -1.68 -8.27 -11.34
N ASP A 191 -1.41 -9.57 -11.39
CA ASP A 191 -2.41 -10.61 -11.17
C ASP A 191 -2.47 -11.03 -9.69
N GLU A 192 -3.64 -10.86 -9.09
CA GLU A 192 -3.92 -11.17 -7.68
C GLU A 192 -3.58 -12.63 -7.31
N ARG A 193 -3.67 -13.57 -8.26
CA ARG A 193 -3.36 -14.98 -8.02
C ARG A 193 -1.94 -15.20 -7.52
N GLY A 194 -0.99 -14.34 -7.87
CA GLY A 194 0.38 -14.42 -7.35
C GLY A 194 0.49 -14.07 -5.86
N CYS A 195 -0.49 -13.36 -5.31
CA CYS A 195 -0.58 -13.06 -3.88
C CYS A 195 -1.13 -14.23 -3.06
N HIS A 196 -1.87 -15.18 -3.66
CA HIS A 196 -2.46 -16.32 -2.95
C HIS A 196 -1.39 -17.19 -2.29
N GLY A 197 -1.46 -17.33 -0.97
CA GLY A 197 -0.46 -18.05 -0.18
C GLY A 197 0.44 -17.14 0.65
N CYS A 198 0.56 -15.87 0.28
CA CYS A 198 1.34 -14.89 1.03
C CYS A 198 0.61 -14.50 2.34
N PHE A 199 1.36 -14.40 3.45
CA PHE A 199 0.82 -13.95 4.73
C PHE A 199 0.09 -12.60 4.61
N TRP A 200 0.74 -11.62 3.97
CA TRP A 200 0.26 -10.23 3.89
C TRP A 200 -0.96 -10.04 2.97
N TYR A 201 -1.29 -11.06 2.17
CA TYR A 201 -2.49 -11.06 1.34
C TYR A 201 -3.73 -11.44 2.16
N ASN A 202 -3.63 -12.54 2.92
CA ASN A 202 -4.73 -13.02 3.76
C ASN A 202 -4.20 -13.71 5.03
N PRO A 203 -3.94 -12.94 6.11
CA PRO A 203 -3.40 -13.49 7.36
C PRO A 203 -4.30 -14.56 7.98
N ASP A 204 -5.62 -14.45 7.82
CA ASP A 204 -6.58 -15.40 8.40
C ASP A 204 -6.50 -16.77 7.71
N LYS A 205 -6.58 -16.80 6.37
CA LYS A 205 -6.44 -18.04 5.58
C LYS A 205 -5.04 -18.64 5.75
N TRP A 206 -4.01 -17.79 5.81
CA TRP A 206 -2.64 -18.22 6.07
C TRP A 206 -2.50 -18.91 7.42
N ARG A 207 -3.06 -18.34 8.49
CA ARG A 207 -3.01 -18.92 9.84
C ARG A 207 -3.81 -20.22 9.92
N GLN A 208 -5.01 -20.26 9.32
CA GLN A 208 -5.82 -21.48 9.29
C GLN A 208 -5.07 -22.63 8.59
N SER A 209 -4.55 -22.37 7.40
CA SER A 209 -3.82 -23.38 6.63
C SER A 209 -2.52 -23.83 7.32
N LEU A 210 -1.80 -22.92 7.99
CA LEU A 210 -0.64 -23.29 8.80
C LEU A 210 -1.03 -24.21 9.96
N ASN A 211 -2.11 -23.92 10.67
CA ASN A 211 -2.58 -24.78 11.77
C ASN A 211 -2.99 -26.17 11.26
N GLU A 212 -3.68 -26.24 10.12
CA GLU A 212 -4.01 -27.51 9.47
C GLU A 212 -2.76 -28.28 9.05
N PHE A 213 -1.76 -27.60 8.50
CA PHE A 213 -0.48 -28.20 8.15
C PHE A 213 0.23 -28.77 9.38
N ILE A 214 0.30 -28.02 10.49
CA ILE A 214 0.90 -28.50 11.74
C ILE A 214 0.15 -29.73 12.25
N ALA A 215 -1.19 -29.69 12.31
CA ALA A 215 -2.00 -30.80 12.82
C ALA A 215 -1.86 -32.09 12.00
N ARG A 216 -1.63 -31.99 10.68
CA ARG A 216 -1.43 -33.16 9.81
C ARG A 216 -0.02 -33.75 9.87
N ASN A 217 0.94 -33.02 10.42
CA ASN A 217 2.35 -33.42 10.49
C ASN A 217 2.84 -33.58 11.95
N GLN A 218 1.90 -33.78 12.88
CA GLN A 218 2.15 -34.28 14.24
C GLN A 218 2.08 -35.81 14.26
#